data_AF-A0A7K3H3E4-F1
#
_entry.id   AF-A0A7K3H3E4-F1
#
_cell.length_a   1.000
_cell.length_b   1.000
_cell.length_c   1.000
_cell.angle_alpha   90.00
_cell.angle_beta   90.00
_cell.angle_gamma   90.00
#
_symmetry.space_group_name_H-M   'P 1'
#
loop_
_entity.id
_entity.type
_entity.pdbx_description
1 polymer ?
#
loop_
_entity_poly.entity_id
_entity_poly.type
_entity_poly.pdbx_seq_one_letter_code
_entity_poly.pdbx_strand_id
1 'polypeptide(L)'
;AADGTVQVPPATAGDRAGWYRHSPPPGRTGPSVILGHVTVGEGRDGVFRHLARLRRGDRIEVRLENGTTVAFAVSTVRTVARADFPADDVYGDVDRPELRLITCGGPRTADGYRDNVIAFAAPSPPGP
;
A
#
# COMPACT_ATOMS: atom_id res chain seq x y z
N ALA A 1 18.39 2.32 -5.12
CA ALA A 1 18.75 0.94 -4.78
C ALA A 1 18.90 0.15 -6.07
N ALA A 2 19.89 -0.74 -6.15
CA ALA A 2 20.36 -1.41 -7.38
C ALA A 2 19.84 -2.86 -7.54
N ASP A 3 18.77 -3.22 -6.83
CA ASP A 3 18.21 -4.57 -6.73
C ASP A 3 16.77 -4.66 -7.27
N GLY A 4 16.26 -3.60 -7.91
CA GLY A 4 14.90 -3.59 -8.50
C GLY A 4 13.76 -3.66 -7.48
N THR A 5 14.09 -3.74 -6.17
CA THR A 5 13.08 -3.77 -5.11
C THR A 5 12.53 -2.36 -4.88
N VAL A 6 11.21 -2.30 -4.71
CA VAL A 6 10.55 -1.05 -4.33
C VAL A 6 11.04 -0.65 -2.94
N GLN A 7 11.64 0.53 -2.83
CA GLN A 7 12.15 1.03 -1.57
C GLN A 7 10.99 1.33 -0.63
N VAL A 8 10.88 0.55 0.45
CA VAL A 8 10.02 0.88 1.59
C VAL A 8 10.75 1.94 2.44
N PRO A 9 10.06 2.96 2.96
CA PRO A 9 10.68 3.96 3.84
C PRO A 9 11.43 3.32 5.02
N PRO A 10 12.48 3.95 5.57
CA PRO A 10 13.20 3.41 6.72
C PRO A 10 12.27 3.26 7.94
N ALA A 11 12.32 2.10 8.60
CA ALA A 11 11.50 1.76 9.78
C ALA A 11 12.04 2.42 11.07
N THR A 12 11.99 3.75 11.16
CA THR A 12 12.47 4.54 12.32
C THR A 12 11.33 5.04 13.20
N ALA A 13 11.66 5.70 14.32
CA ALA A 13 10.68 6.42 15.14
C ALA A 13 10.11 7.59 14.31
N GLY A 14 8.94 7.36 13.70
CA GLY A 14 8.38 8.21 12.65
C GLY A 14 7.99 7.43 11.39
N ASP A 15 7.65 6.14 11.54
CA ASP A 15 7.21 5.28 10.44
C ASP A 15 6.14 5.97 9.60
N ARG A 16 6.45 6.17 8.32
CA ARG A 16 5.58 6.83 7.36
C ARG A 16 5.40 5.92 6.18
N ALA A 17 4.17 5.90 5.66
CA ALA A 17 3.92 5.29 4.38
C ALA A 17 4.67 6.08 3.29
N GLY A 18 5.25 5.38 2.33
CA GLY A 18 6.01 5.93 1.22
C GLY A 18 5.30 5.66 -0.09
N TRP A 19 5.12 6.70 -0.89
CA TRP A 19 4.64 6.56 -2.26
C TRP A 19 5.77 6.07 -3.18
N TYR A 20 5.47 5.09 -4.01
CA TYR A 20 6.41 4.59 -5.00
C TYR A 20 6.51 5.57 -6.17
N ARG A 21 7.64 6.27 -6.27
CA ARG A 21 7.88 7.34 -7.26
C ARG A 21 7.69 6.96 -8.74
N HIS A 22 7.74 5.67 -9.06
CA HIS A 22 7.54 5.18 -10.44
C HIS A 22 6.09 4.79 -10.72
N SER A 23 5.21 4.93 -9.73
CA SER A 23 3.77 4.84 -9.92
C SER A 23 3.16 6.23 -10.19
N PRO A 24 2.01 6.33 -10.87
CA PRO A 24 1.29 7.60 -11.00
C PRO A 24 0.92 8.21 -9.64
N PRO A 25 0.81 9.54 -9.54
CA PRO A 25 0.26 10.19 -8.35
C PRO A 25 -1.17 9.70 -8.06
N PRO A 26 -1.57 9.58 -6.78
CA PRO A 26 -2.94 9.19 -6.42
C PRO A 26 -3.99 10.05 -7.15
N GLY A 27 -4.93 9.39 -7.82
CA GLY A 27 -6.02 10.04 -8.55
C GLY A 27 -5.74 10.27 -10.04
N ARG A 28 -4.53 9.99 -10.52
CA ARG A 28 -4.21 9.93 -11.96
C ARG A 28 -4.47 8.53 -12.49
N THR A 29 -4.73 8.43 -13.80
CA THR A 29 -4.86 7.15 -14.51
C THR A 29 -3.66 6.26 -14.23
N GLY A 30 -3.93 4.99 -13.96
CA GLY A 30 -2.94 4.02 -13.55
C GLY A 30 -2.92 3.84 -12.03
N PRO A 31 -2.03 2.96 -11.56
CA PRO A 31 -2.05 2.50 -10.19
C PRO A 31 -1.07 3.26 -9.30
N SER A 32 -1.57 4.09 -8.39
CA SER A 32 -0.71 4.68 -7.36
C SER A 32 -0.36 3.65 -6.29
N VAL A 33 0.93 3.43 -6.02
CA VAL A 33 1.38 2.43 -5.04
C VAL A 33 1.97 3.11 -3.81
N ILE A 34 1.47 2.75 -2.62
CA ILE A 34 1.97 3.25 -1.34
C ILE A 34 2.36 2.07 -0.46
N LEU A 35 3.56 2.11 0.11
CA LEU A 35 4.12 1.05 0.93
C LEU A 35 4.31 1.53 2.37
N GLY A 36 4.11 0.65 3.34
CA GLY A 36 4.32 0.96 4.75
C GLY A 36 4.61 -0.29 5.55
N HIS A 37 5.27 -0.13 6.70
CA HIS A 37 5.62 -1.26 7.55
C HIS A 37 4.42 -1.78 8.34
N VAL A 38 4.40 -3.09 8.57
CA VAL A 38 3.47 -3.73 9.51
C VAL A 38 3.97 -3.59 10.95
N THR A 39 5.29 -3.62 11.14
CA THR A 39 5.99 -3.43 12.41
C THR A 39 7.28 -2.68 12.18
N VAL A 40 7.70 -1.88 13.17
CA VAL A 40 8.97 -1.15 13.17
C VAL A 40 9.77 -1.40 14.44
N GLY A 41 11.09 -1.25 14.37
CA GLY A 41 11.99 -1.42 15.53
C GLY A 41 11.70 -2.68 16.34
N GLU A 42 11.73 -2.56 17.67
CA GLU A 42 11.49 -3.60 18.69
C GLU A 42 10.06 -4.21 18.69
N GLY A 43 9.47 -4.44 17.51
CA GLY A 43 8.14 -5.02 17.36
C GLY A 43 6.99 -4.04 17.57
N ARG A 44 7.26 -2.72 17.55
CA ARG A 44 6.22 -1.70 17.61
C ARG A 44 5.37 -1.72 16.34
N ASP A 45 4.14 -1.25 16.44
CA ASP A 45 3.23 -1.18 15.31
C ASP A 45 3.74 -0.21 14.23
N GLY A 46 3.72 -0.65 12.98
CA GLY A 46 3.99 0.20 11.83
C GLY A 46 2.71 0.87 11.31
N VAL A 47 2.88 1.82 10.39
CA VAL A 47 1.80 2.62 9.79
C VAL A 47 0.71 1.76 9.15
N PHE A 48 1.06 0.58 8.64
CA PHE A 48 0.13 -0.37 8.01
C PHE A 48 -0.09 -1.63 8.84
N ARG A 49 0.18 -1.60 10.15
CA ARG A 49 -0.07 -2.72 11.08
C ARG A 49 -1.43 -3.40 10.91
N HIS A 50 -2.46 -2.59 10.64
CA HIS A 50 -3.84 -3.03 10.56
C HIS A 50 -4.38 -3.10 9.12
N LEU A 51 -3.53 -3.01 8.09
CA LEU A 51 -3.99 -3.00 6.70
C LEU A 51 -4.85 -4.22 6.33
N ALA A 52 -4.51 -5.40 6.86
CA ALA A 52 -5.28 -6.65 6.66
C ALA A 52 -6.70 -6.61 7.25
N ARG A 53 -6.99 -5.64 8.12
CA ARG A 53 -8.32 -5.46 8.73
C ARG A 53 -9.26 -4.63 7.86
N LEU A 54 -8.74 -3.96 6.82
CA LEU A 54 -9.59 -3.23 5.88
C LEU A 54 -10.59 -4.17 5.19
N ARG A 55 -11.74 -3.61 4.85
CA ARG A 55 -12.88 -4.29 4.21
C ARG A 55 -13.31 -3.52 2.98
N ARG A 56 -13.96 -4.22 2.06
CA ARG A 56 -14.54 -3.60 0.87
C ARG A 56 -15.49 -2.49 1.30
N GLY A 57 -15.32 -1.30 0.72
CA GLY A 57 -16.10 -0.09 1.03
C GLY A 57 -15.43 0.85 2.05
N ASP A 58 -14.37 0.41 2.75
CA ASP A 58 -13.63 1.31 3.64
C ASP A 58 -13.04 2.48 2.86
N ARG A 59 -13.23 3.69 3.39
CA ARG A 59 -12.76 4.93 2.76
C ARG A 59 -11.28 5.15 3.05
N ILE A 60 -10.54 5.49 2.00
CA ILE A 60 -9.14 5.92 2.07
C ILE A 60 -9.06 7.33 1.49
N GLU A 61 -8.43 8.24 2.22
CA GLU A 61 -8.20 9.61 1.77
C GLU A 61 -6.70 9.86 1.63
N VAL A 62 -6.29 10.30 0.44
CA VAL A 62 -4.90 10.65 0.16
C VAL A 62 -4.82 12.14 -0.10
N ARG A 63 -4.17 12.85 0.83
CA ARG A 63 -3.92 14.29 0.71
C ARG A 63 -2.59 14.51 0.00
N LEU A 64 -2.66 15.20 -1.13
CA LEU A 64 -1.52 15.55 -1.98
C LEU A 64 -0.87 16.85 -1.49
N GLU A 65 0.37 17.08 -1.90
CA GLU A 65 1.14 18.30 -1.54
C GLU A 65 0.47 19.58 -2.03
N ASN A 66 -0.30 19.52 -3.12
CA ASN A 66 -1.05 20.64 -3.66
C ASN A 66 -2.32 20.99 -2.85
N GLY A 67 -2.56 20.33 -1.72
CA GLY A 67 -3.71 20.54 -0.84
C GLY A 67 -4.98 19.80 -1.26
N THR A 68 -4.98 19.11 -2.40
CA THR A 68 -6.13 18.30 -2.85
C THR A 68 -6.19 16.97 -2.11
N THR A 69 -7.39 16.51 -1.79
CA THR A 69 -7.64 15.16 -1.25
C THR A 69 -8.33 14.30 -2.29
N VAL A 70 -7.78 13.12 -2.55
CA VAL A 70 -8.41 12.11 -3.40
C VAL A 70 -8.99 11.01 -2.52
N ALA A 71 -10.26 10.69 -2.73
CA ALA A 71 -10.95 9.64 -2.01
C ALA A 71 -11.00 8.34 -2.82
N PHE A 72 -10.71 7.23 -2.15
CA PHE A 72 -10.82 5.89 -2.67
C PHE A 72 -11.68 5.04 -1.73
N ALA A 73 -12.31 4.01 -2.27
CA ALA A 73 -12.94 2.95 -1.49
C ALA A 73 -12.18 1.66 -1.75
N VAL A 74 -11.87 0.92 -0.67
CA VAL A 74 -11.26 -0.40 -0.76
C VAL A 74 -12.17 -1.30 -1.59
N SER A 75 -11.62 -1.87 -2.66
CA SER A 75 -12.33 -2.81 -3.51
C SER A 75 -12.10 -4.24 -3.04
N THR A 76 -10.87 -4.58 -2.62
CA THR A 76 -10.45 -5.91 -2.16
C THR A 76 -9.16 -5.81 -1.33
N VAL A 77 -9.00 -6.71 -0.36
CA VAL A 77 -7.73 -6.92 0.35
C VAL A 77 -7.28 -8.35 0.10
N ARG A 78 -6.02 -8.53 -0.30
CA ARG A 78 -5.41 -9.84 -0.54
C ARG A 78 -4.21 -10.03 0.38
N THR A 79 -4.07 -11.24 0.92
CA THR A 79 -2.83 -11.70 1.54
C THR A 79 -2.24 -12.77 0.64
N VAL A 80 -1.01 -12.55 0.20
CA VAL A 80 -0.33 -13.41 -0.78
C VAL A 80 1.05 -13.75 -0.25
N ALA A 81 1.53 -14.97 -0.53
CA ALA A 81 2.90 -15.32 -0.21
C ALA A 81 3.85 -14.34 -0.91
N ARG A 82 4.92 -13.92 -0.24
CA ARG A 82 5.92 -13.02 -0.81
C ARG A 82 6.54 -13.59 -2.09
N ALA A 83 6.66 -14.92 -2.17
CA ALA A 83 7.17 -15.62 -3.35
C ALA A 83 6.22 -15.54 -4.55
N ASP A 84 4.91 -15.44 -4.31
CA ASP A 84 3.85 -15.40 -5.32
C ASP A 84 3.29 -13.98 -5.46
N PHE A 85 4.12 -12.97 -5.19
CA PHE A 85 3.68 -11.59 -5.22
C PHE A 85 3.18 -11.22 -6.63
N PRO A 86 1.92 -10.80 -6.78
CA PRO A 86 1.30 -10.58 -8.09
C PRO A 86 1.75 -9.22 -8.65
N ALA A 87 2.98 -9.17 -9.16
CA ALA A 87 3.60 -7.94 -9.62
C ALA A 87 2.80 -7.25 -10.73
N ASP A 88 2.21 -8.02 -11.65
CA ASP A 88 1.38 -7.46 -12.73
C ASP A 88 0.09 -6.83 -12.19
N ASP A 89 -0.60 -7.47 -11.24
CA ASP A 89 -1.77 -6.86 -10.58
C ASP A 89 -1.38 -5.61 -9.78
N VAL A 90 -0.15 -5.53 -9.29
CA VAL A 90 0.32 -4.47 -8.38
C VAL A 90 0.99 -3.30 -9.10
N TYR A 91 1.64 -3.52 -10.23
CA TYR A 91 2.38 -2.51 -10.97
C TYR A 91 1.91 -2.36 -12.41
N GLY A 92 1.17 -3.33 -12.95
CA GLY A 92 0.62 -3.27 -14.30
C GLY A 92 -0.38 -2.13 -14.47
N ASP A 93 -0.35 -1.57 -15.68
CA ASP A 93 -1.13 -0.41 -16.07
C ASP A 93 -2.64 -0.70 -16.03
N VAL A 94 -3.39 0.33 -15.66
CA VAL A 94 -4.86 0.34 -15.66
C VAL A 94 -5.35 1.65 -16.28
N ASP A 95 -6.48 1.59 -16.98
CA ASP A 95 -7.07 2.70 -17.74
C ASP A 95 -7.87 3.70 -16.88
N ARG A 96 -7.89 3.48 -15.56
CA ARG A 96 -8.57 4.29 -14.56
C ARG A 96 -7.63 4.59 -13.39
N PRO A 97 -7.91 5.60 -12.56
CA PRO A 97 -7.14 5.80 -11.34
C PRO A 97 -7.36 4.64 -10.37
N GLU A 98 -6.29 4.10 -9.80
CA GLU A 98 -6.37 3.08 -8.73
C GLU A 98 -5.35 3.39 -7.63
N LEU A 99 -5.62 2.86 -6.44
CA LEU A 99 -4.71 2.93 -5.30
C LEU A 99 -4.40 1.52 -4.78
N ARG A 100 -3.12 1.28 -4.51
CA ARG A 100 -2.60 0.00 -4.00
C ARG A 100 -1.79 0.29 -2.73
N LEU A 101 -2.27 -0.17 -1.59
CA LEU A 101 -1.54 -0.09 -0.32
C LEU A 101 -0.90 -1.43 -0.02
N ILE A 102 0.39 -1.43 0.34
CA ILE A 102 1.16 -2.67 0.49
C ILE A 102 1.92 -2.67 1.80
N THR A 103 1.83 -3.79 2.52
CA THR A 103 2.64 -4.03 3.71
C THR A 103 3.06 -5.50 3.81
N CYS A 104 4.06 -5.78 4.63
CA CYS A 104 4.41 -7.15 5.01
C CYS A 104 3.29 -7.77 5.87
N GLY A 105 3.12 -9.09 5.82
CA GLY A 105 2.11 -9.77 6.61
C GLY A 105 2.37 -11.25 6.82
N GLY A 106 1.36 -11.94 7.33
CA GLY A 106 1.47 -13.37 7.63
C GLY A 106 2.40 -13.68 8.80
N PRO A 107 2.80 -14.94 8.97
CA PRO A 107 3.70 -15.35 10.04
C PRO A 107 5.09 -14.72 9.87
N ARG A 108 5.67 -14.30 10.99
CA ARG A 108 7.06 -13.82 11.05
C ARG A 108 7.99 -14.99 11.30
N THR A 109 9.00 -15.12 10.46
CA THR A 109 10.08 -16.12 10.54
C THR A 109 11.42 -15.41 10.78
N ALA A 110 12.50 -16.18 10.91
CA ALA A 110 13.86 -15.62 11.00
C ALA A 110 14.21 -14.71 9.81
N ASP A 111 13.69 -15.04 8.62
CA ASP A 111 13.91 -14.28 7.38
C ASP A 111 12.91 -13.11 7.19
N GLY A 112 12.07 -12.86 8.20
CA GLY A 112 11.02 -11.85 8.18
C GLY A 112 9.63 -12.41 7.88
N TYR A 113 8.74 -11.52 7.44
CA TYR A 113 7.36 -11.85 7.09
C TYR A 113 7.28 -12.66 5.80
N ARG A 114 6.49 -13.73 5.83
CA ARG A 114 6.35 -14.65 4.68
C ARG A 114 5.39 -14.14 3.62
N ASP A 115 4.47 -13.25 3.99
CA ASP A 115 3.41 -12.78 3.10
C ASP A 115 3.48 -11.27 2.89
N ASN A 116 2.76 -10.81 1.88
CA ASN A 116 2.40 -9.41 1.68
C ASN A 116 0.89 -9.26 1.78
N VAL A 117 0.46 -8.15 2.37
CA VAL A 117 -0.94 -7.71 2.37
C VAL A 117 -1.05 -6.56 1.39
N ILE A 118 -1.99 -6.68 0.45
CA ILE A 118 -2.24 -5.70 -0.59
C ILE A 118 -3.70 -5.29 -0.49
N ALA A 119 -3.96 -4.02 -0.22
CA ALA A 119 -5.29 -3.44 -0.34
C ALA A 119 -5.40 -2.72 -1.70
N PHE A 120 -6.36 -3.15 -2.51
CA PHE A 120 -6.74 -2.52 -3.75
C PHE A 120 -7.91 -1.57 -3.48
N ALA A 121 -7.87 -0.39 -4.06
CA ALA A 121 -8.91 0.62 -3.91
C ALA A 121 -9.14 1.36 -5.23
N ALA A 122 -10.40 1.70 -5.48
CA ALA A 122 -10.85 2.44 -6.66
C ALA A 122 -11.39 3.81 -6.23
N PRO A 123 -11.45 4.80 -7.14
CA PRO A 123 -11.93 6.13 -6.81
C PRO A 123 -13.35 6.04 -6.26
N SER A 124 -13.56 6.67 -5.11
CA SER A 124 -14.90 6.83 -4.54
C SER A 124 -15.35 8.24 -4.87
N PRO A 125 -16.62 8.45 -5.26
CA PRO A 125 -17.19 9.79 -5.22
C PRO A 125 -17.01 10.35 -3.80
N PRO A 126 -16.79 11.67 -3.66
CA PRO A 126 -16.79 12.30 -2.35
C PRO A 126 -18.12 11.97 -1.65
N GLY A 127 -18.04 11.58 -0.38
CA GLY A 127 -19.24 11.37 0.43
C GLY A 127 -20.10 12.64 0.50
N PRO A 128 -21.41 12.52 0.76
CA PRO A 128 -22.32 13.65 0.86
C PRO A 128 -21.94 14.64 1.95
#